data_AF-A0A2T1NKN1-F1
#
_entry.id   AF-A0A2T1NKN1-F1
#
_cell.length_a   1.000
_cell.length_b   1.000
_cell.length_c   1.000
_cell.angle_alpha   90.00
_cell.angle_beta   90.00
_cell.angle_gamma   90.00
#
_symmetry.space_group_name_H-M   'P 1'
#
loop_
_entity.id
_entity.type
_entity.pdbx_description
1 polymer ?
#
loop_
_entity_poly.entity_id
_entity_poly.type
_entity_poly.pdbx_seq_one_letter_code
_entity_poly.pdbx_strand_id
1 'polypeptide(L)' 'MKKLIIINAIIWATVILVSAILFKDNDNWDIFFILIISLSTITNGLLNRQFCKQKQCKIK' A
#
# COMPACT_ATOMS: atom_id res chain seq x y z
N MET A 1 10.57 -6.11 11.08
CA MET A 1 9.29 -5.46 11.42
C MET A 1 9.16 -4.08 10.78
N LYS A 2 9.83 -3.02 11.28
CA LYS A 2 9.76 -1.67 10.67
C LYS A 2 10.26 -1.64 9.23
N LYS A 3 11.35 -2.37 8.95
CA LYS A 3 11.95 -2.45 7.60
C LYS A 3 10.97 -2.93 6.51
N LEU A 4 10.12 -3.93 6.81
CA LEU A 4 9.14 -4.45 5.82
C LEU A 4 8.00 -3.45 5.55
N ILE A 5 7.52 -2.77 6.59
CA ILE A 5 6.49 -1.73 6.46
C ILE A 5 7.05 -0.54 5.66
N ILE A 6 8.31 -0.16 5.94
CA ILE A 6 9.01 0.91 5.22
C ILE A 6 9.21 0.53 3.75
N ILE A 7 9.64 -0.70 3.45
CA ILE A 7 9.79 -1.18 2.06
C ILE A 7 8.44 -1.17 1.34
N ASN A 8 7.35 -1.63 1.97
CA ASN A 8 6.01 -1.58 1.37
C ASN A 8 5.56 -0.13 1.10
N ALA A 9 5.80 0.79 2.03
CA ALA A 9 5.48 2.20 1.85
C ALA A 9 6.29 2.84 0.72
N ILE A 10 7.58 2.52 0.60
CA ILE A 10 8.44 2.99 -0.49
C ILE A 10 7.94 2.46 -1.84
N ILE A 11 7.57 1.17 -1.94
CA ILE A 11 7.02 0.60 -3.17
C ILE A 11 5.75 1.35 -3.60
N TRP A 12 4.80 1.55 -2.68
CA TRP A 12 3.57 2.28 -2.99
C TRP A 12 3.83 3.76 -3.32
N ALA A 13 4.78 4.41 -2.66
CA ALA A 13 5.17 5.78 -2.98
C ALA A 13 5.73 5.90 -4.41
N THR A 14 6.59 4.97 -4.82
CA THR A 14 7.12 4.93 -6.19
C THR A 14 6.01 4.65 -7.21
N VAL A 15 5.08 3.73 -6.91
CA VAL A 15 3.94 3.45 -7.77
C VAL A 15 3.07 4.69 -7.94
N ILE A 16 2.72 5.39 -6.85
CA ILE A 16 1.92 6.63 -6.89
C ILE A 16 2.62 7.70 -7.73
N LEU A 17 3.93 7.88 -7.53
CA LEU A 17 4.71 8.89 -8.23
C LEU A 17 4.82 8.61 -9.74
N VAL A 18 5.08 7.36 -10.12
CA VAL A 18 5.11 6.94 -11.53
C VAL A 18 3.72 7.08 -12.16
N SER A 19 2.67 6.70 -11.44
CA SER A 19 1.29 6.85 -11.90
C SER A 19 0.96 8.32 -12.16
N ALA A 20 1.35 9.21 -11.24
CA ALA A 20 1.11 10.65 -11.36
C ALA A 20 1.83 11.26 -12.56
N ILE A 21 3.02 10.76 -12.90
CA ILE A 21 3.74 11.23 -14.08
C ILE A 21 3.09 10.71 -15.37
N LEU A 22 2.70 9.43 -15.41
CA LEU A 22 2.15 8.80 -16.61
C LEU A 22 0.71 9.21 -16.94
N PHE A 23 -0.10 9.51 -15.93
CA PHE A 23 -1.54 9.69 -16.08
C PHE A 23 -2.04 11.09 -15.69
N LYS A 24 -1.13 12.05 -15.45
CA LYS A 24 -1.48 13.45 -15.10
C LYS A 24 -2.44 14.12 -16.08
N ASP A 25 -2.33 13.83 -17.38
CA ASP A 25 -3.14 14.46 -18.43
C ASP A 25 -4.41 13.66 -18.79
N ASN A 26 -4.74 12.64 -17.99
CA ASN A 26 -5.95 11.84 -18.21
C ASN A 26 -7.08 12.34 -17.29
N ASP A 27 -8.26 12.62 -17.86
CA ASP A 27 -9.44 13.12 -17.14
C ASP A 27 -9.86 12.23 -15.94
N ASN A 28 -9.48 10.94 -15.97
CA ASN A 28 -9.80 9.98 -14.92
C ASN A 28 -8.72 9.84 -13.83
N TRP A 29 -7.72 10.74 -13.80
CA TRP A 29 -6.62 10.70 -12.83
C TRP A 29 -7.09 10.62 -11.38
N ASP A 30 -8.08 11.42 -10.98
CA ASP A 30 -8.60 11.44 -9.61
C ASP A 30 -9.17 10.07 -9.17
N ILE A 31 -9.89 9.41 -10.07
CA ILE A 31 -10.45 8.07 -9.81
C ILE A 31 -9.32 7.06 -9.64
N PHE A 32 -8.32 7.11 -10.51
CA PHE A 32 -7.17 6.20 -10.48
C PHE A 32 -6.35 6.38 -9.20
N PHE A 33 -6.16 7.64 -8.79
CA PHE A 33 -5.44 8.02 -7.58
C PHE A 33 -6.15 7.50 -6.32
N ILE A 34 -7.47 7.68 -6.22
CA ILE A 34 -8.28 7.13 -5.12
C ILE A 34 -8.22 5.60 -5.08
N LEU A 35 -8.23 4.95 -6.25
CA LEU A 35 -8.13 3.50 -6.37
C LEU A 35 -6.77 2.99 -5.84
N ILE A 36 -5.67 3.65 -6.21
CA ILE A 36 -4.32 3.32 -5.72
C ILE A 36 -4.21 3.51 -4.20
N ILE A 37 -4.74 4.61 -3.66
CA ILE A 37 -4.72 4.86 -2.21
C ILE A 37 -5.53 3.81 -1.46
N SER A 38 -6.72 3.47 -1.94
CA SER A 38 -7.57 2.45 -1.31
C SER A 38 -6.91 1.07 -1.32
N LEU A 39 -6.33 0.64 -2.45
CA LEU A 39 -5.55 -0.60 -2.55
C LEU A 39 -4.35 -0.62 -1.61
N SER A 40 -3.61 0.49 -1.50
CA SER A 40 -2.47 0.61 -0.59
C SER A 40 -2.90 0.51 0.88
N THR A 41 -4.07 1.05 1.22
CA THR A 41 -4.62 1.01 2.59
C THR A 41 -5.08 -0.40 2.94
N ILE A 42 -5.78 -1.07 2.02
CA ILE A 42 -6.25 -2.45 2.19
C ILE A 42 -5.07 -3.39 2.36
N THR A 43 -4.05 -3.30 1.50
CA THR A 43 -2.85 -4.15 1.60
C THR A 43 -2.08 -3.92 2.89
N ASN A 44 -1.89 -2.66 3.32
CA ASN A 44 -1.28 -2.35 4.62
C ASN A 44 -2.10 -2.89 5.80
N GLY A 45 -3.43 -2.79 5.76
CA GLY A 45 -4.34 -3.33 6.77
C GLY A 45 -4.33 -4.86 6.83
N LEU A 46 -4.30 -5.54 5.67
CA LEU A 46 -4.19 -6.99 5.55
C LEU A 46 -2.85 -7.51 6.05
N LEU A 47 -1.75 -6.86 5.67
CA LEU A 47 -0.42 -7.13 6.20
C LEU A 47 -0.45 -7.02 7.73
N ASN A 48 -0.97 -5.92 8.29
CA ASN A 48 -1.07 -5.74 9.74
C ASN A 48 -1.91 -6.86 10.42
N ARG A 49 -3.03 -7.29 9.83
CA ARG A 49 -3.86 -8.41 10.32
C ARG A 49 -3.15 -9.77 10.25
N GLN A 50 -2.47 -10.07 9.14
CA GLN A 50 -1.70 -11.30 8.99
C GLN A 50 -0.50 -11.36 9.94
N PHE A 51 0.13 -10.20 10.21
CA PHE A 51 1.19 -10.10 11.21
C PHE A 51 0.67 -10.27 12.65
N CYS A 52 -0.54 -9.79 12.97
CA CYS A 52 -1.19 -10.11 14.24
C CYS A 52 -1.44 -11.62 14.40
N LYS A 53 -1.86 -12.32 13.32
CA LYS A 53 -1.98 -13.78 13.33
C LYS A 53 -0.63 -14.47 13.56
N GLN A 54 0.46 -14.02 12.95
CA GLN A 54 1.79 -14.62 13.18
C GLN A 54 2.31 -14.40 14.62
N LYS A 55 2.01 -13.27 15.26
CA LYS A 55 2.39 -13.06 16.66
C LYS A 55 1.53 -13.88 17.64
N GLN A 56 0.25 -14.07 17.33
CA GLN A 56 -0.65 -14.91 18.13
C GLN A 56 -0.38 -16.41 17.94
N CYS A 57 0.11 -16.86 16.77
CA CYS A 57 0.59 -18.23 16.56
C CYS A 57 1.97 -18.54 17.20
N LYS A 58 2.59 -17.59 17.91
CA LYS A 58 3.81 -17.83 18.71
C LYS A 58 3.55 -17.83 20.22
N ILE A 59 2.29 -17.74 20.65
CA ILE A 59 1.94 -17.89 22.06
C ILE A 59 1.04 -19.12 22.19
N LYS A 60 1.68 -20.18 22.71
CA LYS A 60 1.18 -21.50 23.12
C LYS A 60 1.02 -22.56 22.02
#